data_AF-A0ABD3XAP6-F1
#
_entry.id   AF-A0ABD3XAP6-F1
#
_cell.length_a   1.000
_cell.length_b   1.000
_cell.length_c   1.000
_cell.angle_alpha   90.00
_cell.angle_beta   90.00
_cell.angle_gamma   90.00
#
_symmetry.space_group_name_H-M   'P 1'
#
loop_
_entity.id
_entity.type
_entity.pdbx_description
1 polymer ?
#
loop_
_entity_poly.entity_id
_entity_poly.type
_entity_poly.pdbx_seq_one_letter_code
_entity_poly.pdbx_strand_id
1 'polypeptide(L)'
;MRQTDPTIVILLLSGPKICNQMSGSDQAMVALLLSGPKICNQMSGSDQAMVALLLSGPKICNQMSGSDQAMVDLLLSGPKICNQMSGSDQAMVALLLSGPKICNQMSGSDQAMVALLLSGPKICNQMSGSDQAMVALLLSGPKICNQMSGSDQAMVALLLSGPKICNQMSGSDQAMVALLLSGPKICNQMSGSDQAMVALLLSGPKICNQMSGSDQAMVALLLSGPKICNQMSGSDQAMVALLLSGPKICNQMSGSDQAMVALLLSGPTICNQMSGSDQAMVALLLSGPKICNQMSGSDQAMVALLLSGPTICNQMSGSDQAMVALLLSGPKICNQMSGSDQAMVTLLPN
;
A
#
# COMPACT_ATOMS: atom_id res chain seq x y z
N MET A 1 27.43 -33.66 19.93
CA MET A 1 26.86 -32.31 19.78
C MET A 1 27.43 -31.46 20.90
N ARG A 2 28.33 -30.52 20.62
CA ARG A 2 28.81 -29.59 21.65
C ARG A 2 27.65 -28.64 21.93
N GLN A 3 27.02 -28.76 23.10
CA GLN A 3 26.28 -27.66 23.70
C GLN A 3 27.31 -26.55 23.93
N THR A 4 27.28 -25.53 23.07
CA THR A 4 27.84 -24.24 23.43
C THR A 4 26.79 -23.56 24.32
N ASP A 5 27.20 -23.09 25.49
CA ASP A 5 26.27 -22.38 26.38
C ASP A 5 25.73 -21.13 25.67
N PRO A 6 24.44 -20.78 25.87
CA PRO A 6 23.88 -19.57 25.28
C PRO A 6 24.65 -18.35 25.78
N THR A 7 25.06 -17.49 24.85
CA THR A 7 25.71 -16.22 25.20
C THR A 7 24.65 -15.26 25.74
N ILE A 8 24.65 -15.04 27.06
CA ILE A 8 23.74 -14.08 27.71
C ILE A 8 24.48 -12.77 28.00
N VAL A 9 23.99 -11.67 27.41
CA VAL A 9 24.51 -10.32 27.63
C VAL A 9 23.42 -9.45 28.21
N ILE A 10 23.63 -8.93 29.42
CA ILE A 10 22.76 -7.92 30.05
C ILE A 10 23.63 -6.72 30.42
N LEU A 11 23.39 -5.57 29.79
CA LEU A 11 24.18 -4.36 30.06
C LEU A 11 23.30 -3.14 30.35
N LEU A 12 23.77 -2.37 31.32
CA LEU A 12 23.25 -1.07 31.72
C LEU A 12 24.37 -0.06 31.56
N LEU A 13 24.33 0.75 30.50
CA LEU A 13 25.40 1.70 30.21
C LEU A 13 24.85 3.12 30.08
N SER A 14 25.53 4.04 30.76
CA SER A 14 25.36 5.48 30.55
C SER A 14 26.71 6.12 30.29
N GLY A 15 26.80 6.93 29.25
CA GLY A 15 28.07 7.56 28.89
C GLY A 15 27.98 8.48 27.68
N PRO A 16 29.03 9.27 27.41
CA PRO A 16 29.05 10.27 26.34
C PRO A 16 29.04 9.64 24.93
N LYS A 17 29.52 8.41 24.81
CA LYS A 17 29.50 7.59 23.60
C LYS A 17 29.44 6.12 24.02
N ILE A 18 28.44 5.39 23.53
CA ILE A 18 28.28 3.96 23.79
C ILE A 18 28.32 3.26 22.42
N CYS A 19 29.25 2.33 22.26
CA CYS A 19 29.37 1.52 21.05
C CYS A 19 29.52 0.06 21.45
N ASN A 20 28.49 -0.75 21.18
CA ASN A 20 28.50 -2.18 21.43
C ASN A 20 28.62 -2.91 20.10
N GLN A 21 29.58 -3.83 20.03
CA GLN A 21 29.73 -4.75 18.92
C GLN A 21 29.67 -6.17 19.49
N MET A 22 28.73 -6.96 18.99
CA MET A 22 28.56 -8.36 19.35
C MET A 22 28.60 -9.21 18.09
N SER A 23 29.37 -10.28 18.13
CA SER A 23 29.54 -11.20 17.01
C SER A 23 29.64 -12.63 17.50
N GLY A 24 28.84 -13.54 16.93
CA GLY A 24 28.96 -14.99 17.11
C GLY A 24 28.28 -15.59 18.35
N SER A 25 27.55 -16.70 18.15
CA SER A 25 27.40 -17.93 18.97
C SER A 25 26.19 -18.72 18.44
N ASP A 26 26.13 -20.04 18.64
CA ASP A 26 24.97 -20.85 18.22
C ASP A 26 23.65 -20.29 18.81
N GLN A 27 23.67 -19.81 20.06
CA GLN A 27 22.53 -19.13 20.70
C GLN A 27 22.96 -17.86 21.45
N ALA A 28 22.28 -16.74 21.20
CA ALA A 28 22.53 -15.46 21.85
C ALA A 28 21.26 -14.86 22.46
N MET A 29 21.35 -14.38 23.70
CA MET A 29 20.32 -13.58 24.36
C MET A 29 20.93 -12.25 24.83
N VAL A 30 20.39 -11.15 24.32
CA VAL A 30 20.95 -9.81 24.53
C VAL A 30 19.87 -8.87 25.04
N ALA A 31 20.09 -8.29 26.22
CA ALA A 31 19.26 -7.23 26.80
C ALA A 31 20.12 -6.00 27.11
N LEU A 32 19.89 -4.89 26.41
CA LEU A 32 20.67 -3.65 26.62
C LEU A 32 19.76 -2.48 26.99
N LEU A 33 20.10 -1.80 28.09
CA LEU A 33 19.55 -0.49 28.46
C LEU A 33 20.65 0.57 28.35
N LEU A 34 20.63 1.37 27.29
CA LEU A 34 21.68 2.34 26.98
C LEU A 34 21.12 3.77 26.95
N SER A 35 21.81 4.69 27.61
CA SER A 35 21.49 6.12 27.60
C SER A 35 22.72 6.96 27.34
N GLY A 36 22.72 7.74 26.27
CA GLY A 36 23.88 8.58 25.93
C GLY A 36 23.71 9.48 24.70
N PRO A 37 24.58 10.48 24.52
CA PRO A 37 24.59 11.40 23.37
C PRO A 37 24.68 10.70 22.01
N LYS A 38 25.43 9.60 21.95
CA LYS A 38 25.67 8.78 20.75
C LYS A 38 25.67 7.31 21.16
N ILE A 39 24.76 6.54 20.58
CA ILE A 39 24.65 5.09 20.78
C ILE A 39 24.79 4.42 19.40
N CYS A 40 25.71 3.47 19.31
CA CYS A 40 25.86 2.60 18.14
C CYS A 40 25.85 1.13 18.59
N ASN A 41 24.92 0.34 18.09
CA ASN A 41 24.88 -1.11 18.34
C ASN A 41 25.04 -1.84 17.01
N GLN A 42 25.96 -2.79 16.98
CA GLN A 42 26.16 -3.70 15.87
C GLN A 42 26.13 -5.14 16.38
N MET A 43 25.25 -5.95 15.81
CA MET A 43 25.12 -7.37 16.14
C MET A 43 25.18 -8.20 14.86
N SER A 44 26.00 -9.25 14.86
CA SER A 44 26.12 -10.14 13.69
C SER A 44 26.32 -11.61 14.05
N GLY A 45 25.61 -12.52 13.37
CA GLY A 45 25.92 -13.96 13.32
C GLY A 45 25.60 -14.74 14.58
N SER A 46 24.43 -15.38 14.63
CA SER A 46 24.06 -16.40 15.63
C SER A 46 23.05 -17.36 15.01
N ASP A 47 23.05 -18.66 15.29
CA ASP A 47 22.01 -19.53 14.70
C ASP A 47 20.63 -19.15 15.28
N GLN A 48 20.57 -18.84 16.59
CA GLN A 48 19.38 -18.30 17.25
C GLN A 48 19.72 -17.04 18.07
N ALA A 49 18.99 -15.95 17.83
CA ALA A 49 19.17 -14.69 18.55
C ALA A 49 17.86 -14.17 19.16
N MET A 50 17.92 -13.78 20.44
CA MET A 50 16.88 -13.00 21.11
C MET A 50 17.46 -11.67 21.57
N VAL A 51 16.90 -10.56 21.10
CA VAL A 51 17.47 -9.23 21.30
C VAL A 51 16.41 -8.26 21.80
N ALA A 52 16.62 -7.68 22.98
CA ALA A 52 15.79 -6.64 23.56
C ALA A 52 16.63 -5.39 23.83
N LEU A 53 16.37 -4.29 23.11
CA LEU A 53 17.12 -3.03 23.27
C LEU A 53 16.21 -1.87 23.68
N LEU A 54 16.57 -1.20 24.76
CA LEU A 54 15.98 0.07 25.18
C LEU A 54 17.05 1.17 25.10
N LEU A 55 16.99 1.97 24.03
CA LEU A 55 18.02 2.98 23.75
C LEU A 55 17.44 4.39 23.77
N SER A 56 18.07 5.30 24.51
CA SER A 56 17.69 6.70 24.57
C SER A 56 18.88 7.62 24.29
N GLY A 57 18.77 8.48 23.29
CA GLY A 57 19.88 9.35 22.92
C GLY A 57 19.65 10.27 21.72
N PRO A 58 20.36 11.41 21.62
CA PRO A 58 20.40 12.30 20.47
C PRO A 58 20.65 11.63 19.11
N LYS A 59 21.52 10.61 19.09
CA LYS A 59 21.87 9.84 17.89
C LYS A 59 21.93 8.36 18.24
N ILE A 60 21.05 7.57 17.63
CA ILE A 60 20.99 6.12 17.78
C ILE A 60 21.17 5.49 16.39
N CYS A 61 22.16 4.61 16.28
CA CYS A 61 22.35 3.73 15.13
C CYS A 61 22.32 2.28 15.61
N ASN A 62 21.40 1.47 15.08
CA ASN A 62 21.32 0.04 15.36
C ASN A 62 21.45 -0.74 14.04
N GLN A 63 22.34 -1.71 14.02
CA GLN A 63 22.59 -2.60 12.89
C GLN A 63 22.57 -4.05 13.37
N MET A 64 21.75 -4.88 12.73
CA MET A 64 21.66 -6.30 13.01
C MET A 64 21.74 -7.09 11.70
N SER A 65 22.56 -8.12 11.65
CA SER A 65 22.71 -8.94 10.46
C SER A 65 22.97 -10.41 10.74
N GLY A 66 22.29 -11.32 10.03
CA GLY A 66 22.61 -12.75 10.02
C GLY A 66 22.23 -13.49 11.30
N SER A 67 21.15 -14.26 11.24
CA SER A 67 20.85 -15.37 12.15
C SER A 67 19.90 -16.36 11.48
N ASP A 68 19.92 -17.65 11.77
CA ASP A 68 18.91 -18.56 11.19
C ASP A 68 17.52 -18.23 11.78
N GLN A 69 17.45 -17.95 13.07
CA GLN A 69 16.24 -17.50 13.76
C GLN A 69 16.51 -16.27 14.63
N ALA A 70 15.72 -15.21 14.45
CA ALA A 70 15.86 -13.96 15.21
C ALA A 70 14.52 -13.50 15.80
N MET A 71 14.54 -13.14 17.09
CA MET A 71 13.49 -12.38 17.77
C MET A 71 14.05 -11.06 18.26
N VAL A 72 13.47 -9.95 17.80
CA VAL A 72 14.04 -8.61 18.01
C VAL A 72 12.97 -7.62 18.48
N ASP A 73 13.16 -7.12 19.69
CA ASP A 73 12.34 -6.08 20.30
C ASP A 73 13.19 -4.82 20.52
N LEU A 74 12.89 -3.72 19.82
CA LEU A 74 13.60 -2.44 20.01
C LEU A 74 12.65 -1.32 20.44
N LEU A 75 13.02 -0.63 21.52
CA LEU A 75 12.42 0.63 21.94
C LEU A 75 13.47 1.74 21.85
N LEU A 76 13.42 2.55 20.79
CA LEU A 76 14.41 3.59 20.51
C LEU A 76 13.78 4.97 20.59
N SER A 77 14.37 5.87 21.38
CA SER A 77 13.92 7.26 21.53
C SER A 77 15.06 8.24 21.28
N GLY A 78 14.90 9.13 20.29
CA GLY A 78 15.98 10.04 19.93
C GLY A 78 15.73 10.99 18.75
N PRO A 79 16.35 12.18 18.75
CA PRO A 79 16.39 13.11 17.61
C PRO A 79 16.73 12.49 16.25
N LYS A 80 17.64 11.52 16.20
CA LYS A 80 18.04 10.81 14.98
C LYS A 80 18.16 9.33 15.28
N ILE A 81 17.31 8.53 14.65
CA ILE A 81 17.30 7.07 14.75
C ILE A 81 17.54 6.49 13.37
N CYS A 82 18.56 5.63 13.25
CA CYS A 82 18.78 4.77 12.10
C CYS A 82 18.77 3.31 12.59
N ASN A 83 17.85 2.51 12.06
CA ASN A 83 17.79 1.08 12.31
C ASN A 83 17.94 0.33 10.98
N GLN A 84 18.85 -0.64 10.94
CA GLN A 84 19.06 -1.53 9.80
C GLN A 84 19.07 -2.97 10.28
N MET A 85 18.29 -3.81 9.61
CA MET A 85 18.23 -5.24 9.85
C MET A 85 18.34 -5.99 8.52
N SER A 86 19.19 -7.01 8.46
CA SER A 86 19.36 -7.78 7.23
C SER A 86 19.62 -9.26 7.48
N GLY A 87 18.92 -10.15 6.76
CA GLY A 87 19.25 -11.57 6.67
C GLY A 87 18.95 -12.37 7.94
N SER A 88 17.92 -13.21 7.84
CA SER A 88 17.68 -14.35 8.72
C SER A 88 16.66 -15.30 8.12
N ASP A 89 16.79 -16.62 8.23
CA ASP A 89 15.80 -17.54 7.65
C ASP A 89 14.40 -17.31 8.26
N GLN A 90 14.33 -17.08 9.58
CA GLN A 90 13.10 -16.74 10.28
C GLN A 90 13.28 -15.51 11.19
N ALA A 91 12.47 -14.47 10.98
CA ALA A 91 12.51 -13.23 11.75
C ALA A 91 11.17 -12.91 12.42
N MET A 92 11.20 -12.57 13.70
CA MET A 92 10.13 -11.85 14.40
C MET A 92 10.67 -10.52 14.91
N VAL A 93 10.09 -9.42 14.46
CA VAL A 93 10.61 -8.07 14.75
C VAL A 93 9.49 -7.16 15.24
N ALA A 94 9.65 -6.61 16.45
CA ALA A 94 8.80 -5.57 16.99
C ALA A 94 9.62 -4.30 17.29
N LEU A 95 9.34 -3.20 16.57
CA LEU A 95 10.03 -1.92 16.77
C LEU A 95 9.08 -0.81 17.21
N LEU A 96 9.45 -0.10 18.28
CA LEU A 96 8.84 1.15 18.70
C LEU A 96 9.88 2.27 18.63
N LEU A 97 9.80 3.11 17.59
CA LEU A 97 10.76 4.19 17.35
C LEU A 97 10.08 5.56 17.46
N SER A 98 10.64 6.44 18.28
CA SER A 98 10.14 7.81 18.47
C SER A 98 11.24 8.85 18.28
N GLY A 99 11.05 9.76 17.32
CA GLY A 99 12.09 10.71 16.99
C GLY A 99 11.82 11.68 15.85
N PRO A 100 12.39 12.91 15.87
CA PRO A 100 12.43 13.86 14.77
C PRO A 100 12.79 13.30 13.38
N LYS A 101 13.74 12.37 13.32
CA LYS A 101 14.18 11.71 12.08
C LYS A 101 14.36 10.23 12.33
N ILE A 102 13.54 9.42 11.68
CA ILE A 102 13.57 7.96 11.76
C ILE A 102 13.87 7.42 10.35
N CYS A 103 14.89 6.58 10.25
CA CYS A 103 15.17 5.76 9.09
C CYS A 103 15.19 4.30 9.54
N ASN A 104 14.28 3.49 9.00
CA ASN A 104 14.23 2.05 9.24
C ASN A 104 14.40 1.31 7.90
N GLN A 105 15.33 0.37 7.85
CA GLN A 105 15.57 -0.49 6.70
C GLN A 105 15.59 -1.94 7.16
N MET A 106 14.83 -2.79 6.46
CA MET A 106 14.80 -4.22 6.69
C MET A 106 14.93 -4.95 5.36
N SER A 107 15.80 -5.96 5.28
CA SER A 107 15.98 -6.71 4.04
C SER A 107 16.27 -8.20 4.28
N GLY A 108 15.59 -9.08 3.53
CA GLY A 108 15.93 -10.49 3.43
C GLY A 108 15.62 -11.34 4.65
N SER A 109 14.72 -12.29 4.46
CA SER A 109 14.44 -13.44 5.34
C SER A 109 13.51 -14.42 4.65
N ASP A 110 13.66 -15.73 4.77
CA ASP A 110 12.71 -16.66 4.14
C ASP A 110 11.29 -16.47 4.74
N GLN A 111 11.20 -16.28 6.06
CA GLN A 111 9.95 -15.98 6.77
C GLN A 111 10.11 -14.78 7.71
N ALA A 112 9.27 -13.75 7.54
CA ALA A 112 9.27 -12.57 8.40
C ALA A 112 7.90 -12.25 8.99
N MET A 113 7.88 -11.96 10.29
CA MET A 113 6.78 -11.27 10.97
C MET A 113 7.29 -9.94 11.52
N VAL A 114 6.71 -8.84 11.06
CA VAL A 114 7.19 -7.49 11.38
C VAL A 114 6.06 -6.62 11.89
N ALA A 115 6.24 -6.06 13.09
CA ALA A 115 5.37 -5.06 13.69
C ALA A 115 6.16 -3.77 13.97
N LEU A 116 5.85 -2.67 13.28
CA LEU A 116 6.51 -1.37 13.51
C LEU A 116 5.52 -0.30 13.97
N LEU A 117 5.87 0.41 15.04
CA LEU A 117 5.23 1.64 15.48
C LEU A 117 6.25 2.79 15.43
N LEU A 118 6.14 3.65 14.40
CA LEU A 118 7.08 4.75 14.19
C LEU A 118 6.36 6.10 14.33
N SER A 119 6.90 6.98 15.18
CA SER A 119 6.34 8.32 15.40
C SER A 119 7.41 9.40 15.24
N GLY A 120 7.21 10.34 14.31
CA GLY A 120 8.22 11.34 14.02
C GLY A 120 7.91 12.33 12.89
N PRO A 121 8.44 13.57 12.97
CA PRO A 121 8.45 14.56 11.88
C PRO A 121 8.85 14.06 10.50
N LYS A 122 9.83 13.16 10.42
CA LYS A 122 10.31 12.56 9.16
C LYS A 122 10.55 11.07 9.37
N ILE A 123 9.76 10.24 8.69
CA ILE A 123 9.85 8.78 8.72
C ILE A 123 10.16 8.30 7.31
N CYS A 124 11.25 7.54 7.19
CA CYS A 124 11.54 6.72 6.01
C CYS A 124 11.59 5.26 6.46
N ASN A 125 10.70 4.43 5.92
CA ASN A 125 10.68 3.00 6.12
C ASN A 125 10.88 2.29 4.78
N GLN A 126 11.82 1.35 4.74
CA GLN A 126 12.08 0.51 3.58
C GLN A 126 12.12 -0.95 4.02
N MET A 127 11.40 -1.79 3.30
CA MET A 127 11.38 -3.24 3.50
C MET A 127 11.54 -3.93 2.16
N SER A 128 12.43 -4.91 2.07
CA SER A 128 12.67 -5.63 0.81
C SER A 128 12.96 -7.11 1.01
N GLY A 129 12.30 -7.98 0.25
CA GLY A 129 12.64 -9.40 0.13
C GLY A 129 12.29 -10.24 1.34
N SER A 130 11.43 -11.24 1.11
CA SER A 130 11.22 -12.43 1.94
C SER A 130 10.33 -13.42 1.21
N ASP A 131 10.53 -14.74 1.29
CA ASP A 131 9.61 -15.67 0.63
C ASP A 131 8.19 -15.56 1.22
N GLN A 132 8.08 -15.44 2.55
CA GLN A 132 6.82 -15.21 3.26
C GLN A 132 6.93 -14.04 4.23
N ALA A 133 6.07 -13.02 4.06
CA ALA A 133 6.02 -11.85 4.93
C ALA A 133 4.64 -11.60 5.53
N MET A 134 4.60 -11.34 6.83
CA MET A 134 3.49 -10.71 7.52
C MET A 134 3.94 -9.37 8.13
N VAL A 135 3.36 -8.27 7.66
CA VAL A 135 3.80 -6.92 8.02
C VAL A 135 2.64 -6.08 8.55
N ALA A 136 2.80 -5.54 9.75
CA ALA A 136 1.90 -4.57 10.37
C ALA A 136 2.64 -3.28 10.70
N LEU A 137 2.34 -2.17 10.01
CA LEU A 137 2.97 -0.87 10.28
C LEU A 137 1.97 0.18 10.73
N LEU A 138 2.30 0.90 11.81
CA LEU A 138 1.63 2.11 12.26
C LEU A 138 2.63 3.28 12.23
N LEU A 139 2.50 4.16 11.23
CA LEU A 139 3.40 5.31 11.04
C LEU A 139 2.65 6.62 11.22
N SER A 140 3.15 7.50 12.09
CA SER A 140 2.56 8.81 12.35
C SER A 140 3.60 9.93 12.21
N GLY A 141 3.36 10.89 11.32
CA GLY A 141 4.34 11.93 11.07
C GLY A 141 4.01 12.94 9.96
N PRO A 142 4.50 14.19 10.06
CA PRO A 142 4.48 15.20 8.99
C PRO A 142 4.91 14.73 7.59
N LYS A 143 5.94 13.89 7.50
CA LYS A 143 6.44 13.34 6.24
C LYS A 143 6.72 11.85 6.42
N ILE A 144 5.95 11.02 5.73
CA ILE A 144 6.09 9.56 5.73
C ILE A 144 6.44 9.12 4.31
N CYS A 145 7.52 8.36 4.19
CA CYS A 145 7.87 7.60 3.00
C CYS A 145 7.96 6.12 3.40
N ASN A 146 7.10 5.29 2.83
CA ASN A 146 7.10 3.85 3.02
C ASN A 146 7.33 3.17 1.67
N GLN A 147 8.32 2.29 1.60
CA GLN A 147 8.59 1.46 0.43
C GLN A 147 8.65 -0.01 0.87
N MET A 148 7.93 -0.86 0.14
CA MET A 148 7.95 -2.30 0.31
C MET A 148 8.13 -2.97 -1.05
N SER A 149 9.05 -3.92 -1.15
CA SER A 149 9.32 -4.61 -2.41
C SER A 149 9.64 -6.09 -2.23
N GLY A 150 9.01 -6.95 -3.03
CA GLY A 150 9.39 -8.36 -3.20
C GLY A 150 9.04 -9.27 -2.01
N SER A 151 8.22 -10.28 -2.31
CA SER A 151 8.02 -11.49 -1.51
C SER A 151 7.18 -12.49 -2.28
N ASP A 152 7.40 -13.80 -2.20
CA ASP A 152 6.52 -14.75 -2.90
C ASP A 152 5.09 -14.69 -2.32
N GLN A 153 4.97 -14.59 -0.99
CA GLN A 153 3.70 -14.42 -0.29
C GLN A 153 3.76 -13.28 0.73
N ALA A 154 2.87 -12.29 0.59
CA ALA A 154 2.78 -11.14 1.49
C ALA A 154 1.38 -10.94 2.07
N MET A 155 1.32 -10.74 3.39
CA MET A 155 0.20 -10.12 4.09
C MET A 155 0.62 -8.80 4.70
N VAL A 156 0.01 -7.70 4.26
CA VAL A 156 0.42 -6.35 4.64
C VAL A 156 -0.75 -5.54 5.18
N ALA A 157 -0.61 -5.03 6.39
CA ALA A 157 -1.52 -4.08 7.02
C ALA A 157 -0.78 -2.77 7.35
N LEU A 158 -1.19 -1.65 6.73
CA LEU A 158 -0.57 -0.34 6.98
C LEU A 158 -1.60 0.68 7.47
N LEU A 159 -1.27 1.37 8.56
CA LEU A 159 -1.98 2.55 9.05
C LEU A 159 -1.02 3.75 9.05
N LEU A 160 -1.17 4.65 8.07
CA LEU A 160 -0.30 5.81 7.91
C LEU A 160 -1.08 7.11 8.12
N SER A 161 -0.61 7.97 9.02
CA SER A 161 -1.23 9.28 9.29
C SER A 161 -0.21 10.41 9.19
N GLY A 162 -0.48 11.38 8.31
CA GLY A 162 0.47 12.46 8.09
C GLY A 162 0.11 13.49 7.01
N PRO A 163 0.56 14.75 7.15
CA PRO A 163 0.52 15.79 6.11
C PRO A 163 0.98 15.38 4.71
N LYS A 164 2.02 14.57 4.60
CA LYS A 164 2.55 14.06 3.32
C LYS A 164 2.89 12.58 3.47
N ILE A 165 2.16 11.75 2.74
CA ILE A 165 2.34 10.30 2.70
C ILE A 165 2.71 9.91 1.28
N CYS A 166 3.85 9.23 1.13
CA CYS A 166 4.20 8.48 -0.06
C CYS A 166 4.33 7.00 0.33
N ASN A 167 3.48 6.16 -0.26
CA ASN A 167 3.53 4.71 -0.10
C ASN A 167 3.77 4.06 -1.46
N GLN A 168 4.77 3.19 -1.54
CA GLN A 168 5.08 2.40 -2.73
C GLN A 168 5.18 0.92 -2.33
N MET A 169 4.50 0.07 -3.08
CA MET A 169 4.54 -1.38 -2.93
C MET A 169 4.77 -2.01 -4.30
N SER A 170 5.73 -2.92 -4.41
CA SER A 170 6.03 -3.59 -5.68
C SER A 170 6.36 -5.07 -5.53
N GLY A 171 5.73 -5.91 -6.35
CA GLY A 171 6.12 -7.32 -6.55
C GLY A 171 5.78 -8.24 -5.39
N SER A 172 5.00 -9.28 -5.71
CA SER A 172 4.84 -10.52 -4.94
C SER A 172 4.02 -11.53 -5.74
N ASP A 173 4.30 -12.83 -5.71
CA ASP A 173 3.44 -13.79 -6.43
C ASP A 173 2.01 -13.79 -5.87
N GLN A 174 1.87 -13.75 -4.53
CA GLN A 174 0.59 -13.65 -3.84
C GLN A 174 0.60 -12.53 -2.80
N ALA A 175 -0.31 -11.56 -2.93
CA ALA A 175 -0.44 -10.44 -1.99
C ALA A 175 -1.85 -10.28 -1.41
N MET A 176 -1.91 -10.09 -0.09
CA MET A 176 -3.07 -9.54 0.60
C MET A 176 -2.68 -8.22 1.27
N VAL A 177 -3.30 -7.12 0.83
CA VAL A 177 -2.92 -5.77 1.26
C VAL A 177 -4.13 -5.01 1.79
N ALA A 178 -4.02 -4.50 3.02
CA ALA A 178 -4.97 -3.61 3.66
C ALA A 178 -4.29 -2.29 4.05
N LEU A 179 -4.65 -1.17 3.40
CA LEU A 179 -4.08 0.15 3.71
C LEU A 179 -5.15 1.13 4.22
N LEU A 180 -4.83 1.81 5.31
CA LEU A 180 -5.56 2.98 5.80
C LEU A 180 -4.64 4.19 5.83
N LEU A 181 -4.81 5.11 4.87
CA LEU A 181 -3.97 6.31 4.74
C LEU A 181 -4.80 7.58 4.98
N SER A 182 -4.35 8.44 5.89
CA SER A 182 -5.03 9.70 6.21
C SER A 182 -4.06 10.89 6.18
N GLY A 183 -4.34 11.87 5.32
CA GLY A 183 -3.40 12.97 5.14
C GLY A 183 -3.77 14.01 4.07
N PRO A 184 -3.36 15.29 4.23
CA PRO A 184 -3.43 16.34 3.22
C PRO A 184 -2.95 15.97 1.80
N LYS A 185 -1.86 15.20 1.68
CA LYS A 185 -1.32 14.74 0.41
C LYS A 185 -0.95 13.28 0.52
N ILE A 186 -1.65 12.43 -0.22
CA ILE A 186 -1.44 10.99 -0.29
C ILE A 186 -1.04 10.64 -1.73
N CYS A 187 0.08 9.95 -1.85
CA CYS A 187 0.51 9.27 -3.07
C CYS A 187 0.68 7.79 -2.74
N ASN A 188 -0.15 6.95 -3.35
CA ASN A 188 -0.07 5.50 -3.20
C ASN A 188 0.21 4.88 -4.58
N GLN A 189 1.23 4.05 -4.67
CA GLN A 189 1.57 3.29 -5.87
C GLN A 189 1.72 1.81 -5.50
N MET A 190 1.05 0.96 -6.27
CA MET A 190 1.14 -0.49 -6.15
C MET A 190 1.39 -1.08 -7.54
N SER A 191 2.38 -1.96 -7.66
CA SER A 191 2.71 -2.57 -8.95
C SER A 191 3.09 -4.05 -8.83
N GLY A 192 2.50 -4.90 -9.67
CA GLY A 192 2.91 -6.28 -9.89
C GLY A 192 2.55 -7.24 -8.75
N SER A 193 1.83 -8.29 -9.12
CA SER A 193 1.68 -9.55 -8.38
C SER A 193 0.90 -10.56 -9.21
N ASP A 194 1.20 -11.85 -9.19
CA ASP A 194 0.39 -12.82 -9.97
C ASP A 194 -1.05 -12.88 -9.42
N GLN A 195 -1.21 -12.87 -8.11
CA GLN A 195 -2.50 -12.83 -7.43
C GLN A 195 -2.54 -11.74 -6.33
N ALA A 196 -3.49 -10.82 -6.43
CA ALA A 196 -3.66 -9.73 -5.46
C ALA A 196 -5.07 -9.62 -4.89
N MET A 197 -5.15 -9.46 -3.57
CA MET A 197 -6.32 -8.96 -2.84
C MET A 197 -5.96 -7.63 -2.18
N VAL A 198 -6.60 -6.55 -2.59
CA VAL A 198 -6.27 -5.19 -2.15
C VAL A 198 -7.50 -4.48 -1.59
N ALA A 199 -7.40 -4.00 -0.36
CA ALA A 199 -8.37 -3.14 0.29
C ALA A 199 -7.71 -1.81 0.69
N LEU A 200 -8.12 -0.69 0.08
CA LEU A 200 -7.59 0.65 0.42
C LEU A 200 -8.68 1.58 0.95
N LEU A 201 -8.39 2.25 2.06
CA LEU A 201 -9.16 3.38 2.58
C LEU A 201 -8.26 4.62 2.64
N LEU A 202 -8.45 5.54 1.69
CA LEU A 202 -7.66 6.77 1.58
C LEU A 202 -8.52 8.01 1.86
N SER A 203 -8.09 8.85 2.79
CA SER A 203 -8.78 10.11 3.12
C SER A 203 -7.83 11.30 3.10
N GLY A 204 -8.12 12.29 2.27
CA GLY A 204 -7.24 13.43 2.11
C GLY A 204 -7.62 14.49 1.08
N PRO A 205 -7.25 15.77 1.29
CA PRO A 205 -7.34 16.85 0.31
C PRO A 205 -6.84 16.53 -1.10
N LYS A 206 -5.73 15.81 -1.23
CA LYS A 206 -5.16 15.40 -2.52
C LYS A 206 -4.75 13.93 -2.44
N ILE A 207 -5.42 13.09 -3.20
CA ILE A 207 -5.15 11.66 -3.31
C ILE A 207 -4.74 11.37 -4.76
N CYS A 208 -3.57 10.75 -4.92
CA CYS A 208 -3.15 10.08 -6.13
C CYS A 208 -2.97 8.59 -5.80
N ASN A 209 -3.75 7.73 -6.43
CA ASN A 209 -3.65 6.28 -6.32
C ASN A 209 -3.34 5.70 -7.70
N GLN A 210 -2.29 4.90 -7.80
CA GLN A 210 -1.92 4.18 -9.01
C GLN A 210 -1.75 2.70 -8.68
N MET A 211 -2.38 1.84 -9.47
CA MET A 211 -2.26 0.39 -9.39
C MET A 211 -1.97 -0.16 -10.78
N SER A 212 -0.97 -1.02 -10.91
CA SER A 212 -0.60 -1.59 -12.22
C SER A 212 -0.20 -3.06 -12.12
N GLY A 213 -0.78 -3.89 -12.99
CA GLY A 213 -0.34 -5.26 -13.25
C GLY A 213 -0.69 -6.27 -12.14
N SER A 214 -1.38 -7.34 -12.55
CA SER A 214 -1.49 -8.62 -11.86
C SER A 214 -2.23 -9.62 -12.73
N ASP A 215 -1.90 -10.91 -12.74
CA ASP A 215 -2.68 -11.89 -13.53
C ASP A 215 -4.12 -11.99 -13.00
N GLN A 216 -4.29 -12.01 -11.67
CA GLN A 216 -5.58 -12.01 -11.00
C GLN A 216 -5.65 -10.96 -9.89
N ALA A 217 -6.63 -10.06 -9.95
CA ALA A 217 -6.82 -9.01 -8.95
C ALA A 217 -8.26 -8.95 -8.40
N MET A 218 -8.36 -8.82 -7.08
CA MET A 218 -9.54 -8.37 -6.35
C MET A 218 -9.22 -7.05 -5.65
N VAL A 219 -9.89 -5.97 -6.03
CA VAL A 219 -9.59 -4.63 -5.54
C VAL A 219 -10.84 -3.95 -4.99
N ALA A 220 -10.78 -3.52 -3.73
CA ALA A 220 -11.79 -2.69 -3.08
C ALA A 220 -11.18 -1.36 -2.62
N LEU A 221 -11.59 -0.23 -3.22
CA LEU A 221 -11.08 1.10 -2.84
C LEU A 221 -12.20 1.99 -2.32
N LEU A 222 -11.94 2.66 -1.19
CA LEU A 222 -12.73 3.76 -0.66
C LEU A 222 -11.86 5.01 -0.58
N LEU A 223 -12.06 5.97 -1.49
CA LEU A 223 -11.28 7.21 -1.54
C LEU A 223 -12.18 8.42 -1.28
N SER A 224 -11.79 9.27 -0.33
CA SER A 224 -12.52 10.49 0.01
C SER A 224 -11.60 11.71 0.04
N GLY A 225 -11.95 12.75 -0.71
CA GLY A 225 -11.06 13.91 -0.84
C GLY A 225 -11.45 14.97 -1.86
N PRO A 226 -11.11 16.26 -1.62
CA PRO A 226 -11.21 17.36 -2.58
C PRO A 226 -10.70 17.08 -4.00
N LYS A 227 -9.57 16.39 -4.15
CA LYS A 227 -9.00 16.01 -5.44
C LYS A 227 -8.54 14.56 -5.39
N ILE A 228 -9.20 13.72 -6.18
CA ILE A 228 -8.88 12.29 -6.32
C ILE A 228 -8.46 12.04 -7.75
N CYS A 229 -7.28 11.44 -7.91
CA CYS A 229 -6.82 10.83 -9.15
C CYS A 229 -6.60 9.35 -8.86
N ASN A 230 -7.36 8.48 -9.52
CA ASN A 230 -7.21 7.03 -9.45
C ASN A 230 -6.89 6.49 -10.83
N GLN A 231 -5.81 5.71 -10.93
CA GLN A 231 -5.41 5.02 -12.15
C GLN A 231 -5.21 3.53 -11.84
N MET A 232 -5.82 2.68 -12.66
CA MET A 232 -5.65 1.24 -12.60
C MET A 232 -5.34 0.73 -14.01
N SER A 233 -4.31 -0.09 -14.16
CA SER A 233 -3.92 -0.62 -15.46
C SER A 233 -3.50 -2.09 -15.41
N GLY A 234 -4.05 -2.91 -16.31
CA GLY A 234 -3.60 -4.27 -16.59
C GLY A 234 -3.96 -5.30 -15.53
N SER A 235 -4.60 -6.37 -15.99
CA SER A 235 -4.69 -7.68 -15.32
C SER A 235 -5.39 -8.69 -16.23
N ASP A 236 -5.03 -9.97 -16.25
CA ASP A 236 -5.78 -10.94 -17.08
C ASP A 236 -7.22 -11.09 -16.54
N GLN A 237 -7.39 -11.15 -15.22
CA GLN A 237 -8.69 -11.21 -14.55
C GLN A 237 -8.78 -10.18 -13.41
N ALA A 238 -9.77 -9.30 -13.47
CA ALA A 238 -10.00 -8.28 -12.44
C ALA A 238 -11.44 -8.27 -11.90
N MET A 239 -11.56 -8.18 -10.58
CA MET A 239 -12.76 -7.77 -9.86
C MET A 239 -12.47 -6.47 -9.11
N VAL A 240 -13.15 -5.39 -9.48
CA VAL A 240 -12.90 -4.06 -8.94
C VAL A 240 -14.17 -3.43 -8.38
N ALA A 241 -14.12 -3.01 -7.13
CA ALA A 241 -15.16 -2.21 -6.48
C ALA A 241 -14.57 -0.87 -6.00
N LEU A 242 -14.99 0.25 -6.59
CA LEU A 242 -14.53 1.59 -6.18
C LEU A 242 -15.69 2.44 -5.64
N LEU A 243 -15.46 3.06 -4.49
CA LEU A 243 -16.30 4.12 -3.92
C LEU A 243 -15.46 5.40 -3.79
N LEU A 244 -15.68 6.36 -4.70
CA LEU A 244 -14.93 7.63 -4.72
C LEU A 244 -15.87 8.80 -4.39
N SER A 245 -15.48 9.65 -3.45
CA SER A 245 -16.24 10.85 -3.09
C SER A 245 -15.37 12.10 -3.00
N GLY A 246 -15.70 13.13 -3.76
CA GLY A 246 -14.87 14.32 -3.84
C GLY A 246 -15.30 15.40 -4.83
N PRO A 247 -14.99 16.68 -4.55
CA PRO A 247 -15.13 17.80 -5.49
C PRO A 247 -14.61 17.55 -6.91
N LYS A 248 -13.44 16.93 -7.06
CA LYS A 248 -12.85 16.60 -8.36
C LYS A 248 -12.35 15.16 -8.35
N ILE A 249 -12.97 14.32 -9.17
CA ILE A 249 -12.61 12.91 -9.33
C ILE A 249 -12.17 12.70 -10.77
N CYS A 250 -10.96 12.16 -10.95
CA CYS A 250 -10.50 11.57 -12.18
C CYS A 250 -10.23 10.09 -11.93
N ASN A 251 -10.98 9.22 -12.60
CA ASN A 251 -10.78 7.77 -12.57
C ASN A 251 -10.42 7.28 -13.96
N GLN A 252 -9.32 6.53 -14.07
CA GLN A 252 -8.89 5.89 -15.30
C GLN A 252 -8.66 4.40 -15.03
N MET A 253 -9.23 3.55 -15.87
CA MET A 253 -9.03 2.11 -15.85
C MET A 253 -8.69 1.65 -17.26
N SER A 254 -7.64 0.85 -17.42
CA SER A 254 -7.23 0.37 -18.74
C SER A 254 -6.75 -1.08 -18.73
N GLY A 255 -7.27 -1.89 -19.66
CA GLY A 255 -6.77 -3.22 -19.97
C GLY A 255 -7.12 -4.29 -18.94
N SER A 256 -7.74 -5.36 -19.43
CA SER A 256 -7.84 -6.68 -18.78
C SER A 256 -8.53 -7.68 -19.69
N ASP A 257 -8.15 -8.94 -19.77
CA ASP A 257 -8.86 -9.91 -20.62
C ASP A 257 -10.30 -10.12 -20.10
N GLN A 258 -10.47 -10.26 -18.78
CA GLN A 258 -11.77 -10.39 -18.12
C GLN A 258 -11.89 -9.40 -16.94
N ALA A 259 -12.92 -8.55 -16.97
CA ALA A 259 -13.17 -7.58 -15.92
C ALA A 259 -14.61 -7.59 -15.39
N MET A 260 -14.75 -7.57 -14.06
CA MET A 260 -15.97 -7.17 -13.37
C MET A 260 -15.72 -5.90 -12.57
N VAL A 261 -16.42 -4.82 -12.91
CA VAL A 261 -16.16 -3.49 -12.36
C VAL A 261 -17.45 -2.87 -11.82
N ALA A 262 -17.44 -2.51 -10.54
CA ALA A 262 -18.49 -1.77 -9.87
C ALA A 262 -17.94 -0.42 -9.38
N LEU A 263 -18.50 0.69 -9.88
CA LEU A 263 -18.04 2.05 -9.56
C LEU A 263 -19.18 2.88 -8.98
N LEU A 264 -18.96 3.48 -7.81
CA LEU A 264 -19.81 4.50 -7.22
C LEU A 264 -19.00 5.78 -7.04
N LEU A 265 -19.23 6.77 -7.92
CA LEU A 265 -18.52 8.05 -7.89
C LEU A 265 -19.49 9.20 -7.57
N SER A 266 -19.14 10.02 -6.59
CA SER A 266 -19.95 11.16 -6.15
C SER A 266 -19.12 12.44 -6.06
N GLY A 267 -19.54 13.49 -6.77
CA GLY A 267 -18.74 14.71 -6.80
C GLY A 267 -19.20 15.81 -7.76
N PRO A 268 -18.93 17.10 -7.45
CA PRO A 268 -19.08 18.24 -8.36
C PRO A 268 -18.55 18.06 -9.78
N THR A 269 -17.40 17.40 -9.94
CA THR A 269 -16.80 17.14 -11.25
C THR A 269 -16.22 15.73 -11.27
N ILE A 270 -16.77 14.89 -12.14
CA ILE A 270 -16.36 13.49 -12.33
C ILE A 270 -15.90 13.32 -13.77
N CYS A 271 -14.68 12.82 -13.93
CA CYS A 271 -14.17 12.28 -15.19
C CYS A 271 -13.86 10.81 -14.99
N ASN A 272 -14.57 9.94 -15.69
CA ASN A 272 -14.33 8.50 -15.71
C ASN A 272 -13.92 8.06 -17.12
N GLN A 273 -12.81 7.34 -17.21
CA GLN A 273 -12.34 6.74 -18.46
C GLN A 273 -12.07 5.24 -18.22
N MET A 274 -12.63 4.41 -19.08
CA MET A 274 -12.40 2.97 -19.10
C MET A 274 -12.03 2.54 -20.50
N SER A 275 -10.96 1.78 -20.66
CA SER A 275 -10.51 1.33 -21.98
C SER A 275 -10.04 -0.11 -22.00
N GLY A 276 -10.52 -0.92 -22.95
CA GLY A 276 -9.98 -2.23 -23.28
C GLY A 276 -10.36 -3.33 -22.30
N SER A 277 -10.97 -4.38 -22.82
CA SER A 277 -11.06 -5.72 -22.22
C SER A 277 -11.73 -6.70 -23.17
N ASP A 278 -11.32 -7.96 -23.28
CA ASP A 278 -12.01 -8.92 -24.16
C ASP A 278 -13.43 -9.20 -23.66
N GLN A 279 -13.59 -9.38 -22.35
CA GLN A 279 -14.89 -9.57 -21.69
C GLN A 279 -15.04 -8.64 -20.48
N ALA A 280 -16.09 -7.81 -20.48
CA ALA A 280 -16.36 -6.91 -19.36
C ALA A 280 -17.81 -6.95 -18.86
N MET A 281 -17.96 -6.95 -17.54
CA MET A 281 -19.20 -6.60 -16.84
C MET A 281 -18.96 -5.33 -16.03
N VAL A 282 -19.69 -4.27 -16.35
CA VAL A 282 -19.48 -2.96 -15.75
C VAL A 282 -20.78 -2.39 -15.20
N ALA A 283 -20.78 -2.04 -13.92
CA ALA A 283 -21.84 -1.30 -13.27
C ALA A 283 -21.30 0.04 -12.76
N LEU A 284 -21.81 1.17 -13.30
CA LEU A 284 -21.45 2.51 -12.84
C LEU A 284 -22.65 3.26 -12.28
N LEU A 285 -22.46 3.86 -11.10
CA LEU A 285 -23.33 4.86 -10.52
C LEU A 285 -22.56 6.17 -10.33
N LEU A 286 -22.82 7.16 -11.18
CA LEU A 286 -22.15 8.46 -11.15
C LEU A 286 -23.15 9.56 -10.77
N SER A 287 -22.84 10.34 -9.74
CA SER A 287 -23.69 11.46 -9.30
C SER A 287 -22.89 12.75 -9.15
N GLY A 288 -23.29 13.78 -9.88
CA GLY A 288 -22.55 15.04 -9.87
C GLY A 288 -23.05 16.13 -10.84
N PRO A 289 -22.86 17.42 -10.50
CA PRO A 289 -23.06 18.56 -11.40
C PRO A 289 -22.49 18.41 -12.81
N LYS A 290 -21.26 17.89 -12.93
CA LYS A 290 -20.57 17.69 -14.22
C LYS A 290 -19.99 16.29 -14.27
N ILE A 291 -20.52 15.47 -15.17
CA ILE A 291 -20.07 14.10 -15.40
C ILE A 291 -19.55 13.98 -16.83
N CYS A 292 -18.33 13.48 -16.99
CA CYS A 292 -17.77 13.01 -18.25
C CYS A 292 -17.43 11.52 -18.09
N ASN A 293 -18.08 10.66 -18.87
CA ASN A 293 -17.83 9.23 -18.89
C ASN A 293 -17.40 8.83 -20.31
N GLN A 294 -16.27 8.14 -20.41
CA GLN A 294 -15.76 7.57 -21.65
C GLN A 294 -15.47 6.10 -21.44
N MET A 295 -15.99 5.26 -22.33
CA MET A 295 -15.73 3.82 -22.36
C MET A 295 -15.35 3.42 -23.79
N SER A 296 -14.24 2.71 -23.96
CA SER A 296 -13.78 2.29 -25.28
C SER A 296 -13.25 0.86 -25.30
N GLY A 297 -13.63 0.07 -26.29
CA GLY A 297 -13.02 -1.23 -26.58
C GLY A 297 -13.46 -2.35 -25.64
N SER A 298 -14.14 -3.35 -26.21
CA SER A 298 -14.29 -4.70 -25.66
C SER A 298 -15.00 -5.65 -26.62
N ASP A 299 -14.56 -6.89 -26.79
CA ASP A 299 -15.22 -7.83 -27.71
C ASP A 299 -16.62 -8.21 -27.20
N GLN A 300 -16.76 -8.49 -25.91
CA GLN A 300 -18.03 -8.79 -25.23
C GLN A 300 -18.24 -7.91 -23.99
N ALA A 301 -19.33 -7.15 -23.94
CA ALA A 301 -19.60 -6.21 -22.86
C ALA A 301 -21.02 -6.31 -22.31
N MET A 302 -21.16 -6.34 -20.99
CA MET A 302 -22.41 -6.02 -20.29
C MET A 302 -22.22 -4.78 -19.43
N VAL A 303 -22.92 -3.71 -19.77
CA VAL A 303 -22.73 -2.40 -19.14
C VAL A 303 -24.05 -1.86 -18.60
N ALA A 304 -24.08 -1.55 -17.31
CA ALA A 304 -25.18 -0.87 -16.64
C ALA A 304 -24.71 0.49 -16.12
N LEU A 305 -25.28 1.58 -16.64
CA LEU A 305 -24.94 2.96 -16.26
C LEU A 305 -26.12 3.67 -15.62
N LEU A 306 -25.93 4.23 -14.43
CA LEU A 306 -26.83 5.17 -13.79
C LEU A 306 -26.10 6.50 -13.57
N LEU A 307 -26.38 7.49 -14.42
CA LEU A 307 -25.74 8.81 -14.38
C LEU A 307 -26.76 9.88 -14.01
N SER A 308 -26.47 10.66 -12.97
CA SER A 308 -27.38 11.71 -12.49
C SER A 308 -26.64 13.03 -12.28
N GLY A 309 -27.08 14.08 -12.98
CA GLY A 309 -26.38 15.35 -12.95
C GLY A 309 -26.92 16.43 -13.91
N PRO A 310 -26.82 17.73 -13.54
CA PRO A 310 -27.08 18.87 -14.41
C PRO A 310 -26.43 18.82 -15.80
N THR A 311 -25.22 18.27 -15.92
CA THR A 311 -24.49 18.16 -17.19
C THR A 311 -23.80 16.81 -17.26
N ILE A 312 -24.25 15.97 -18.16
CA ILE A 312 -23.73 14.62 -18.40
C ILE A 312 -23.21 14.55 -19.83
N CYS A 313 -21.99 14.06 -19.99
CA CYS A 313 -21.46 13.65 -21.27
C CYS A 313 -20.97 12.21 -21.20
N ASN A 314 -21.57 11.36 -22.02
CA ASN A 314 -21.29 9.94 -22.11
C ASN A 314 -20.84 9.59 -23.52
N GLN A 315 -19.69 8.93 -23.65
CA GLN A 315 -19.16 8.41 -24.91
C GLN A 315 -18.81 6.93 -24.73
N MET A 316 -19.31 6.10 -25.63
CA MET A 316 -19.04 4.68 -25.69
C MET A 316 -18.65 4.28 -27.12
N SER A 317 -17.56 3.53 -27.28
CA SER A 317 -17.10 3.10 -28.61
C SER A 317 -16.49 1.70 -28.61
N GLY A 318 -16.81 0.89 -29.61
CA GLY A 318 -16.03 -0.32 -29.97
C GLY A 318 -16.35 -1.57 -29.15
N SER A 319 -17.41 -2.29 -29.54
CA SER A 319 -17.66 -3.65 -29.09
C SER A 319 -18.40 -4.48 -30.13
N ASP A 320 -17.91 -5.68 -30.39
CA ASP A 320 -18.57 -6.62 -31.32
C ASP A 320 -19.92 -7.07 -30.74
N GLN A 321 -19.96 -7.46 -29.46
CA GLN A 321 -21.19 -7.86 -28.76
C GLN A 321 -21.37 -7.08 -27.45
N ALA A 322 -22.25 -6.08 -27.46
CA ALA A 322 -22.57 -5.31 -26.25
C ALA A 322 -24.03 -5.49 -25.81
N MET A 323 -24.25 -5.50 -24.49
CA MET A 323 -25.54 -5.24 -23.88
C MET A 323 -25.36 -4.03 -22.97
N VAL A 324 -25.99 -2.92 -23.35
CA VAL A 324 -25.85 -1.66 -22.61
C VAL A 324 -27.22 -1.24 -22.08
N ALA A 325 -27.36 -1.15 -20.76
CA ALA A 325 -28.49 -0.53 -20.08
C ALA A 325 -28.04 0.83 -19.55
N LEU A 326 -28.72 1.90 -19.96
CA LEU A 326 -28.45 3.26 -19.47
C LEU A 326 -29.66 3.79 -18.70
N LEU A 327 -29.38 4.62 -17.72
CA LEU A 327 -30.33 5.50 -17.08
C LEU A 327 -29.65 6.85 -16.83
N LEU A 328 -30.03 7.86 -17.61
CA LEU A 328 -29.44 9.20 -17.58
C LEU A 328 -30.49 10.20 -17.11
N SER A 329 -30.17 10.96 -16.05
CA SER A 329 -31.09 11.97 -15.50
C SER A 329 -30.40 13.33 -15.39
N GLY A 330 -30.90 14.31 -16.15
CA GLY A 330 -30.38 15.67 -16.13
C GLY A 330 -30.87 16.55 -17.29
N PRO A 331 -30.87 17.88 -17.12
CA PRO A 331 -31.33 18.83 -18.14
C PRO A 331 -30.38 18.96 -19.34
N LYS A 332 -29.10 18.57 -19.23
CA LYS A 332 -28.13 18.62 -20.33
C LYS A 332 -27.39 17.29 -20.45
N ILE A 333 -27.84 16.46 -21.37
CA ILE A 333 -27.26 15.14 -21.64
C ILE A 333 -26.68 15.12 -23.05
N CYS A 334 -25.41 14.76 -23.16
CA CYS A 334 -24.75 14.41 -24.41
C CYS A 334 -24.41 12.91 -24.36
N ASN A 335 -24.92 12.13 -25.30
CA ASN A 335 -24.70 10.69 -25.35
C ASN A 335 -24.27 10.29 -26.77
N GLN A 336 -23.10 9.65 -26.90
CA GLN A 336 -22.58 9.13 -28.16
C GLN A 336 -22.21 7.65 -27.98
N MET A 337 -22.69 6.82 -28.89
CA MET A 337 -22.40 5.39 -28.93
C MET A 337 -22.05 4.99 -30.37
N SER A 338 -20.93 4.30 -30.57
CA SER A 338 -20.48 3.85 -31.90
C SER A 338 -19.87 2.44 -31.87
N GLY A 339 -20.08 1.67 -32.95
CA GLY A 339 -19.52 0.32 -33.12
C GLY A 339 -20.06 -0.70 -32.12
N SER A 340 -21.37 -0.93 -32.11
CA SER A 340 -22.03 -1.95 -31.27
C SER A 340 -23.13 -2.65 -32.08
N ASP A 341 -23.07 -3.97 -32.24
CA ASP A 341 -24.01 -4.73 -33.08
C ASP A 341 -25.38 -5.00 -32.42
N GLN A 342 -25.48 -4.80 -31.11
CA GLN A 342 -26.71 -4.87 -30.30
C GLN A 342 -26.63 -3.79 -29.19
N ALA A 343 -27.64 -2.93 -29.04
CA ALA A 343 -27.68 -1.95 -27.94
C ALA A 343 -29.12 -1.73 -27.47
N MET A 344 -29.39 -1.90 -26.17
CA MET A 344 -30.71 -1.66 -25.56
C MET A 344 -30.71 -0.37 -24.74
N VAL A 345 -30.74 0.77 -25.41
CA VAL A 345 -30.73 2.08 -24.73
C VAL A 345 -32.11 2.38 -24.15
N THR A 346 -32.21 2.43 -22.81
CA THR A 346 -33.37 3.02 -22.13
C THR A 346 -33.04 4.45 -21.72
N LEU A 347 -33.87 5.41 -22.11
CA LEU A 347 -33.77 6.80 -21.65
C LEU A 347 -35.04 7.09 -20.86
N LEU A 348 -34.91 7.39 -19.57
CA LEU A 348 -36.02 7.94 -18.79
C LEU A 348 -35.84 9.46 -18.75
N PRO A 349 -36.59 10.23 -19.55
CA PRO A 349 -36.62 11.68 -19.39
C PRO A 349 -37.32 12.04 -18.07
N ASN A 350 -36.74 12.99 -17.34
CA ASN A 350 -37.45 13.86 -16.41
C ASN A 350 -37.55 15.25 -17.05
#